data_AF-A0A1C6B748-F1
#
_entry.id   AF-A0A1C6B748-F1
#
_cell.length_a   1.000
_cell.length_b   1.000
_cell.length_c   1.000
_cell.angle_alpha   90.00
_cell.angle_beta   90.00
_cell.angle_gamma   90.00
#
_symmetry.space_group_name_H-M   'P 1'
#
loop_
_entity.id
_entity.type
_entity.pdbx_description
1 polymer ?
#
loop_
_entity_poly.entity_id
_entity_poly.type
_entity_poly.pdbx_seq_one_letter_code
_entity_poly.pdbx_strand_id
1 'polypeptide(L)'
;MAIRRDIVSIDQNVMNSIAGNKPKEHEISVQKDFNSIDKSIKVLRANSIVDKKLIDDIEKSIANLKQQNGQIYKFIDKGDNKSAEQLVITEGSGYYQVYVESVNNSRTIYEDEMSRGIRFDKEIENTTSTAMINFTIICVASILAGIFICIYIKKSLKKTIEEIEIAVNKMAVGDYNINIEYESKDELGYLSYSMRKMTSKTKDIINDIVRVLGEVALGNI
;
A
#
# COMPACT_ATOMS: atom_id res chain seq x y z
N MET A 1 23.25 -14.33 7.54
CA MET A 1 24.64 -14.16 8.06
C MET A 1 25.11 -15.28 9.01
N ALA A 2 24.28 -15.80 9.93
CA ALA A 2 24.72 -16.78 10.93
C ALA A 2 25.32 -18.06 10.31
N ILE A 3 24.65 -18.66 9.32
CA ILE A 3 25.10 -19.90 8.66
C ILE A 3 26.50 -19.75 8.05
N ARG A 4 26.74 -18.67 7.28
CA ARG A 4 28.04 -18.43 6.64
C ARG A 4 29.17 -18.29 7.65
N ARG A 5 28.93 -17.55 8.74
CA ARG A 5 29.91 -17.38 9.82
C ARG A 5 30.26 -18.72 10.45
N ASP A 6 29.25 -19.52 10.75
CA ASP A 6 29.42 -20.82 11.41
C ASP A 6 30.15 -21.82 10.46
N ILE A 7 29.90 -21.78 9.14
CA ILE A 7 30.68 -22.56 8.15
C ILE A 7 32.16 -22.18 8.16
N VAL A 8 32.49 -20.88 8.17
CA VAL A 8 33.89 -20.41 8.21
C VAL A 8 34.55 -20.82 9.53
N SER A 9 33.83 -20.74 10.64
CA SER A 9 34.29 -21.20 11.96
C SER A 9 34.61 -22.69 11.96
N ILE A 10 33.80 -23.51 11.27
CA ILE A 10 34.06 -24.95 11.14
C ILE A 10 35.42 -25.21 10.48
N ASP A 11 35.69 -24.59 9.33
CA ASP A 11 36.96 -24.77 8.61
C ASP A 11 38.17 -24.33 9.44
N GLN A 12 38.07 -23.19 10.13
CA GLN A 12 39.11 -22.72 11.05
C GLN A 12 39.38 -23.71 12.19
N ASN A 13 38.33 -24.24 12.81
CA ASN A 13 38.47 -25.21 13.90
C ASN A 13 39.02 -26.56 13.40
N VAL A 14 38.62 -27.00 12.21
CA VAL A 14 39.17 -28.20 11.56
C VAL A 14 40.68 -28.04 11.32
N MET A 15 41.11 -26.91 10.75
CA MET A 15 42.54 -26.62 10.55
C MET A 15 43.32 -26.61 11.86
N ASN A 16 42.77 -26.02 12.93
CA ASN A 16 43.39 -26.03 14.25
C ASN A 16 43.50 -27.45 14.84
N SER A 17 42.48 -28.30 14.64
CA SER A 17 42.54 -29.71 15.02
C SER A 17 43.63 -30.46 14.28
N ILE A 18 43.79 -30.23 12.97
CA ILE A 18 44.84 -30.85 12.14
C ILE A 18 46.24 -30.42 12.59
N ALA A 19 46.40 -29.15 12.95
CA ALA A 19 47.64 -28.60 13.50
C ALA A 19 48.00 -29.14 14.90
N GLY A 20 47.13 -29.97 15.50
CA GLY A 20 47.35 -30.57 16.83
C GLY A 20 47.09 -29.61 18.00
N ASN A 21 46.57 -28.42 17.74
CA ASN A 21 46.19 -27.48 18.79
C ASN A 21 44.86 -27.94 19.40
N LYS A 22 44.88 -28.52 20.61
CA LYS A 22 43.67 -28.92 21.38
C LYS A 22 42.55 -29.55 20.50
N PRO A 23 42.84 -30.63 19.74
CA PRO A 23 41.96 -31.12 18.68
C PRO A 23 40.54 -31.48 19.17
N LYS A 24 40.41 -31.99 20.40
CA LYS A 24 39.11 -32.31 21.02
C LYS A 24 38.28 -31.07 21.39
N GLU A 25 38.90 -29.95 21.78
CA GLU A 25 38.16 -28.70 22.06
C GLU A 25 37.59 -28.10 20.76
N HIS A 26 38.37 -28.15 19.68
CA HIS A 26 37.92 -27.70 18.37
C HIS A 26 36.87 -28.63 17.75
N GLU A 27 36.97 -29.95 17.96
CA GLU A 27 35.92 -30.91 17.56
C GLU A 27 34.56 -30.58 18.20
N ILE A 28 34.55 -30.25 19.49
CA ILE A 28 33.35 -29.79 20.21
C ILE A 28 32.81 -28.49 19.61
N SER A 29 33.71 -27.56 19.27
CA SER A 29 33.34 -26.27 18.65
C SER A 29 32.70 -26.48 17.28
N VAL A 30 33.28 -27.33 16.44
CA VAL A 30 32.71 -27.72 15.14
C VAL A 30 31.33 -28.33 15.30
N GLN A 31 31.13 -29.23 16.27
CA GLN A 31 29.82 -29.83 16.51
C GLN A 31 28.77 -28.78 16.95
N LYS A 32 29.19 -27.80 17.75
CA LYS A 32 28.33 -26.68 18.15
C LYS A 32 27.93 -25.82 16.96
N ASP A 33 28.85 -25.54 16.05
CA ASP A 33 28.59 -24.78 14.82
C ASP A 33 27.62 -25.51 13.90
N PHE A 34 27.80 -26.83 13.69
CA PHE A 34 26.80 -27.63 12.94
C PHE A 34 25.41 -27.57 13.58
N ASN A 35 25.31 -27.69 14.90
CA ASN A 35 24.02 -27.61 15.59
C ASN A 35 23.37 -26.20 15.44
N SER A 36 24.19 -25.15 15.43
CA SER A 36 23.75 -23.76 15.19
C SER A 36 23.23 -23.59 13.76
N ILE A 37 23.92 -24.16 12.77
CA ILE A 37 23.48 -24.17 11.38
C ILE A 37 22.16 -24.94 11.23
N ASP A 38 22.04 -26.14 11.80
CA ASP A 38 20.82 -26.95 11.76
C ASP A 38 19.62 -26.18 12.34
N LYS A 39 19.82 -25.45 13.44
CA LYS A 39 18.79 -24.59 14.03
C LYS A 39 18.42 -23.43 13.10
N SER A 40 19.41 -22.82 12.47
CA SER A 40 19.19 -21.72 11.51
C SER A 40 18.42 -22.20 10.28
N ILE A 41 18.76 -23.35 9.72
CA ILE A 41 18.03 -23.97 8.58
C ILE A 41 16.58 -24.28 8.97
N LYS A 42 16.33 -24.80 10.18
CA LYS A 42 14.95 -25.02 10.67
C LYS A 42 14.14 -23.73 10.74
N VAL A 43 14.74 -22.63 11.19
CA VAL A 43 14.09 -21.31 11.20
C VAL A 43 13.81 -20.82 9.79
N LEU A 44 14.76 -20.96 8.86
CA LEU A 44 14.55 -20.63 7.45
C LEU A 44 13.42 -21.47 6.84
N ARG A 45 13.32 -22.75 7.20
CA ARG A 45 12.29 -23.66 6.68
C ARG A 45 10.89 -23.38 7.23
N ALA A 46 10.79 -22.93 8.48
CA ALA A 46 9.54 -22.50 9.08
C ALA A 46 9.03 -21.19 8.46
N ASN A 47 9.95 -20.31 8.04
CA ASN A 47 9.62 -19.03 7.42
C ASN A 47 9.53 -19.20 5.89
N SER A 48 8.32 -19.16 5.32
CA SER A 48 8.09 -19.36 3.87
C SER A 48 8.58 -18.23 2.96
N ILE A 49 9.52 -17.41 3.43
CA ILE A 49 10.04 -16.23 2.75
C ILE A 49 11.18 -16.60 1.78
N VAL A 50 12.02 -17.55 2.18
CA VAL A 50 13.17 -18.01 1.38
C VAL A 50 12.73 -19.13 0.45
N ASP A 51 13.29 -19.16 -0.77
CA ASP A 51 13.02 -20.21 -1.74
C ASP A 51 13.37 -21.58 -1.15
N LYS A 52 12.40 -22.51 -1.19
CA LYS A 52 12.56 -23.88 -0.70
C LYS A 52 13.76 -24.57 -1.33
N LYS A 53 14.03 -24.33 -2.60
CA LYS A 53 15.18 -24.91 -3.30
C LYS A 53 16.50 -24.46 -2.68
N LEU A 54 16.64 -23.18 -2.35
CA LEU A 54 17.85 -22.66 -1.70
C LEU A 54 18.05 -23.28 -0.32
N ILE A 55 16.96 -23.52 0.42
CA ILE A 55 16.98 -24.22 1.71
C ILE A 55 17.41 -25.68 1.53
N ASP A 56 16.85 -26.37 0.53
CA ASP A 56 17.22 -27.75 0.21
C ASP A 56 18.69 -27.88 -0.19
N ASP A 57 19.19 -26.94 -1.00
CA ASP A 57 20.57 -26.92 -1.48
C ASP A 57 21.56 -26.71 -0.32
N ILE A 58 21.31 -25.75 0.59
CA ILE A 58 22.17 -25.56 1.78
C ILE A 58 22.06 -26.74 2.77
N GLU A 59 20.87 -27.31 2.97
CA GLU A 59 20.69 -28.44 3.87
C GLU A 59 21.47 -29.66 3.39
N LYS A 60 21.41 -29.93 2.08
CA LYS A 60 22.18 -31.00 1.45
C LYS A 60 23.69 -30.76 1.54
N SER A 61 24.16 -29.54 1.23
CA SER A 61 25.60 -29.25 1.27
C SER A 61 26.15 -29.33 2.70
N ILE A 62 25.38 -28.89 3.70
CA ILE A 62 25.76 -29.00 5.13
C ILE A 62 25.76 -30.45 5.61
N ALA A 63 24.80 -31.27 5.18
CA ALA A 63 24.81 -32.70 5.50
C ALA A 63 26.06 -33.39 4.95
N ASN A 64 26.45 -33.07 3.71
CA ASN A 64 27.67 -33.57 3.09
C ASN A 64 28.93 -33.05 3.79
N LEU A 65 28.97 -31.76 4.15
CA LEU A 65 30.07 -31.16 4.91
C LEU A 65 30.25 -31.86 6.27
N LYS A 66 29.16 -32.15 6.98
CA LYS A 66 29.18 -32.91 8.24
C LYS A 66 29.74 -34.32 8.07
N GLN A 67 29.38 -34.99 6.97
CA GLN A 67 29.91 -36.31 6.64
C GLN A 67 31.42 -36.26 6.36
N GLN A 68 31.89 -35.32 5.53
CA GLN A 68 33.31 -35.16 5.21
C GLN A 68 34.13 -34.75 6.44
N ASN A 69 33.58 -33.87 7.28
CA ASN A 69 34.18 -33.49 8.55
C ASN A 69 34.38 -34.70 9.47
N GLY A 70 33.40 -35.59 9.55
CA GLY A 70 33.54 -36.85 10.29
C GLY A 70 34.65 -37.77 9.77
N GLN A 71 35.02 -37.69 8.48
CA GLN A 71 36.17 -38.42 7.95
C GLN A 71 37.48 -37.80 8.39
N ILE A 72 37.57 -36.46 8.40
CA ILE A 72 38.75 -35.74 8.86
C ILE A 72 39.08 -36.10 10.31
N TYR A 73 38.10 -36.04 11.22
CA TYR A 73 38.32 -36.41 12.62
C TYR A 73 38.70 -37.88 12.83
N LYS A 74 38.25 -38.80 11.96
CA LYS A 74 38.73 -40.20 11.96
C LYS A 74 40.22 -40.34 11.61
N PHE A 75 40.76 -39.47 10.74
CA PHE A 75 42.19 -39.44 10.44
C PHE A 75 42.99 -38.84 11.61
N ILE A 76 42.49 -37.74 12.18
CA ILE A 76 43.09 -37.08 13.35
C ILE A 76 43.15 -38.05 14.55
N ASP A 77 42.06 -38.78 14.84
CA ASP A 77 42.01 -39.76 15.94
C ASP A 77 42.98 -40.94 15.76
N LYS A 78 43.36 -41.25 14.51
CA LYS A 78 44.38 -42.25 14.17
C LYS A 78 45.80 -41.70 14.17
N GLY A 79 45.97 -40.40 14.42
CA GLY A 79 47.26 -39.69 14.33
C GLY A 79 47.72 -39.40 12.90
N ASP A 80 46.88 -39.62 11.89
CA ASP A 80 47.20 -39.39 10.48
C ASP A 80 46.80 -37.98 10.03
N ASN A 81 47.48 -36.98 10.61
CA ASN A 81 47.18 -35.58 10.33
C ASN A 81 47.51 -35.17 8.88
N LYS A 82 48.40 -35.89 8.18
CA LYS A 82 48.74 -35.61 6.78
C LYS A 82 47.59 -35.93 5.84
N SER A 83 46.94 -37.09 6.02
CA SER A 83 45.75 -37.43 5.24
C SER A 83 44.58 -36.50 5.56
N ALA A 84 44.44 -36.10 6.83
CA ALA A 84 43.46 -35.11 7.27
C ALA A 84 43.69 -33.75 6.59
N GLU A 85 44.93 -33.25 6.57
CA GLU A 85 45.32 -32.01 5.91
C GLU A 85 45.04 -32.08 4.41
N GLN A 86 45.45 -33.16 3.74
CA GLN A 86 45.25 -33.33 2.30
C GLN A 86 43.77 -33.26 1.90
N LEU A 87 42.87 -33.80 2.73
CA LEU A 87 41.43 -33.69 2.52
C LEU A 87 40.92 -32.24 2.61
N VAL A 88 41.55 -31.36 3.38
CA VAL A 88 41.08 -29.98 3.54
C VAL A 88 41.71 -29.03 2.52
N ILE A 89 43.03 -29.12 2.29
CA ILE A 89 43.76 -28.13 1.48
C ILE A 89 43.76 -28.43 -0.02
N THR A 90 43.50 -29.68 -0.43
CA THR A 90 43.60 -30.06 -1.84
C THR A 90 42.35 -29.61 -2.57
N GLU A 91 42.51 -28.70 -3.53
CA GLU A 91 41.43 -28.29 -4.41
C GLU A 91 40.84 -29.50 -5.15
N GLY A 92 39.53 -29.68 -5.04
CA GLY A 92 38.81 -30.83 -5.61
C GLY A 92 38.71 -32.05 -4.68
N SER A 93 39.25 -32.01 -3.46
CA SER A 93 38.97 -33.02 -2.44
C SER A 93 37.49 -33.02 -2.04
N GLY A 94 37.03 -34.12 -1.44
CA GLY A 94 35.66 -34.26 -0.96
C GLY A 94 35.25 -33.16 0.02
N TYR A 95 36.08 -32.85 1.03
CA TYR A 95 35.79 -31.78 1.99
C TYR A 95 35.85 -30.39 1.37
N TYR A 96 36.90 -30.10 0.58
CA TYR A 96 37.07 -28.79 -0.05
C TYR A 96 35.86 -28.42 -0.92
N GLN A 97 35.41 -29.35 -1.77
CA GLN A 97 34.26 -29.12 -2.65
C GLN A 97 32.99 -28.81 -1.88
N VAL A 98 32.65 -29.61 -0.87
CA VAL A 98 31.40 -29.41 -0.10
C VAL A 98 31.47 -28.20 0.82
N TYR A 99 32.67 -27.81 1.28
CA TYR A 99 32.89 -26.57 2.00
C TYR A 99 32.60 -25.36 1.10
N VAL A 100 33.22 -25.31 -0.09
CA VAL A 100 33.00 -24.23 -1.07
C VAL A 100 31.53 -24.18 -1.50
N GLU A 101 30.90 -25.33 -1.75
CA GLU A 101 29.47 -25.42 -2.05
C GLU A 101 28.62 -24.84 -0.92
N SER A 102 28.90 -25.20 0.33
CA SER A 102 28.17 -24.69 1.50
C SER A 102 28.33 -23.18 1.68
N VAL A 103 29.54 -22.65 1.47
CA VAL A 103 29.80 -21.20 1.48
C VAL A 103 29.00 -20.50 0.38
N ASN A 104 28.99 -21.04 -0.84
CA ASN A 104 28.27 -20.48 -1.99
C ASN A 104 26.75 -20.52 -1.80
N ASN A 105 26.20 -21.62 -1.30
CA ASN A 105 24.78 -21.74 -0.99
C ASN A 105 24.38 -20.74 0.11
N SER A 106 25.19 -20.60 1.16
CA SER A 106 24.93 -19.64 2.24
C SER A 106 24.96 -18.17 1.75
N ARG A 107 25.81 -17.88 0.75
CA ARG A 107 25.90 -16.57 0.11
C ARG A 107 24.70 -16.30 -0.79
N THR A 108 24.27 -17.29 -1.56
CA THR A 108 23.09 -17.19 -2.44
C THR A 108 21.83 -16.86 -1.62
N ILE A 109 21.64 -17.53 -0.47
CA ILE A 109 20.53 -17.21 0.46
C ILE A 109 20.61 -15.75 0.92
N TYR A 110 21.80 -15.26 1.27
CA TYR A 110 21.97 -13.87 1.72
C TYR A 110 21.72 -12.84 0.60
N GLU A 111 22.18 -13.10 -0.62
CA GLU A 111 21.96 -12.25 -1.78
C GLU A 111 20.47 -12.19 -2.17
N ASP A 112 19.77 -13.31 -2.05
CA ASP A 112 18.33 -13.42 -2.24
C ASP A 112 17.54 -12.64 -1.16
N GLU A 113 17.92 -12.75 0.11
CA GLU A 113 17.39 -11.90 1.19
C GLU A 113 17.56 -10.40 0.91
N MET A 114 18.77 -9.99 0.52
CA MET A 114 19.07 -8.59 0.20
C MET A 114 18.27 -8.09 -1.00
N SER A 115 18.18 -8.91 -2.05
CA SER A 115 17.42 -8.58 -3.27
C SER A 115 15.93 -8.43 -2.98
N ARG A 116 15.36 -9.27 -2.11
CA ARG A 116 13.98 -9.11 -1.64
C ARG A 116 13.77 -7.82 -0.86
N GLY A 117 14.67 -7.48 0.05
CA GLY A 117 14.60 -6.22 0.80
C GLY A 117 14.55 -5.01 -0.12
N ILE A 118 15.46 -4.94 -1.10
CA ILE A 118 15.50 -3.87 -2.10
C ILE A 118 14.22 -3.81 -2.94
N ARG A 119 13.69 -4.98 -3.36
CA ARG A 119 12.43 -5.03 -4.12
C ARG A 119 11.25 -4.55 -3.29
N PHE A 120 11.17 -4.95 -2.03
CA PHE A 120 10.12 -4.55 -1.11
C PHE A 120 10.13 -3.04 -0.86
N ASP A 121 11.31 -2.46 -0.61
CA ASP A 121 11.46 -1.01 -0.43
C ASP A 121 10.99 -0.25 -1.67
N LYS A 122 11.38 -0.72 -2.86
CA LYS A 122 10.95 -0.13 -4.14
C LYS A 122 9.44 -0.28 -4.38
N GLU A 123 8.85 -1.41 -4.00
CA GLU A 123 7.41 -1.65 -4.11
C GLU A 123 6.61 -0.73 -3.18
N ILE A 124 7.11 -0.51 -1.96
CA ILE A 124 6.55 0.48 -1.02
C ILE A 124 6.65 1.88 -1.61
N GLU A 125 7.81 2.27 -2.14
CA GLU A 125 8.00 3.60 -2.75
C GLU A 125 7.02 3.83 -3.91
N ASN A 126 6.86 2.85 -4.80
CA ASN A 126 5.90 2.94 -5.91
C ASN A 126 4.45 3.00 -5.43
N THR A 127 4.08 2.18 -4.44
CA THR A 127 2.72 2.11 -3.89
C THR A 127 2.35 3.42 -3.18
N THR A 128 3.27 3.95 -2.37
CA THR A 128 3.09 5.21 -1.65
C THR A 128 3.01 6.40 -2.62
N SER A 129 3.86 6.45 -3.64
CA SER A 129 3.80 7.47 -4.69
C SER A 129 2.46 7.44 -5.44
N THR A 130 2.00 6.25 -5.84
CA THR A 130 0.71 6.08 -6.53
C THR A 130 -0.47 6.50 -5.64
N ALA A 131 -0.43 6.12 -4.36
CA ALA A 131 -1.45 6.53 -3.39
C ALA A 131 -1.47 8.06 -3.19
N MET A 132 -0.30 8.71 -3.14
CA MET A 132 -0.18 10.16 -3.00
C MET A 132 -0.73 10.90 -4.23
N ILE A 133 -0.48 10.38 -5.44
CA ILE A 133 -1.04 10.93 -6.68
C ILE A 133 -2.57 10.82 -6.66
N ASN A 134 -3.12 9.64 -6.34
CA ASN A 134 -4.57 9.44 -6.27
C ASN A 134 -5.23 10.34 -5.23
N PHE A 135 -4.62 10.47 -4.04
CA PHE A 135 -5.10 11.38 -3.00
C PHE A 135 -5.13 12.83 -3.51
N THR A 136 -4.07 13.28 -4.18
CA THR A 136 -3.98 14.62 -4.76
C THR A 136 -5.09 14.86 -5.78
N ILE A 137 -5.34 13.90 -6.68
CA ILE A 137 -6.43 13.98 -7.67
C ILE A 137 -7.79 14.12 -6.98
N ILE A 138 -8.06 13.30 -5.95
CA ILE A 138 -9.33 13.35 -5.21
C ILE A 138 -9.50 14.71 -4.50
N CYS A 139 -8.44 15.24 -3.88
CA CYS A 139 -8.48 16.56 -3.25
C CYS A 139 -8.79 17.67 -4.26
N VAL A 140 -8.10 17.70 -5.40
CA VAL A 140 -8.34 18.69 -6.45
C VAL A 140 -9.75 18.57 -7.01
N ALA A 141 -10.22 17.35 -7.30
CA ALA A 141 -11.58 17.10 -7.78
C ALA A 141 -12.63 17.57 -6.76
N SER A 142 -12.40 17.35 -5.47
CA SER A 142 -13.30 17.78 -4.39
C SER A 142 -13.40 19.30 -4.29
N ILE A 143 -12.27 20.01 -4.42
CA ILE A 143 -12.25 21.48 -4.43
C ILE A 143 -13.03 22.01 -5.65
N LEU A 144 -12.78 21.45 -6.84
CA LEU A 144 -13.48 21.85 -8.06
C LEU A 144 -14.99 21.58 -7.97
N ALA A 145 -15.39 20.43 -7.43
CA ALA A 145 -16.79 20.12 -7.19
C ALA A 145 -17.45 21.11 -6.22
N GLY A 146 -16.76 21.46 -5.13
CA GLY A 146 -17.24 22.46 -4.18
C GLY A 146 -17.43 23.84 -4.81
N ILE A 147 -16.48 24.30 -5.62
CA ILE A 147 -16.57 25.56 -6.38
C ILE A 147 -17.77 25.51 -7.34
N PHE A 148 -17.91 24.42 -8.09
CA PHE A 148 -19.01 24.24 -9.04
C PHE A 148 -20.38 24.30 -8.34
N ILE A 149 -20.56 23.58 -7.24
CA ILE A 149 -21.80 23.58 -6.44
C ILE A 149 -22.10 24.98 -5.92
N CYS A 150 -21.09 25.69 -5.38
CA CYS A 150 -21.27 27.05 -4.86
C CYS A 150 -21.73 28.04 -5.95
N ILE A 151 -21.12 27.98 -7.14
CA ILE A 151 -21.50 28.82 -8.28
C ILE A 151 -22.92 28.47 -8.74
N TYR A 152 -23.24 27.19 -8.84
CA TYR A 152 -24.56 26.70 -9.26
C TYR A 152 -25.67 27.22 -8.33
N ILE A 153 -25.52 27.01 -7.02
CA ILE A 153 -26.49 27.46 -6.01
C ILE A 153 -26.63 28.99 -6.05
N LYS A 154 -25.50 29.72 -6.08
CA LYS A 154 -25.51 31.19 -6.12
C LYS A 154 -26.27 31.71 -7.33
N LYS A 155 -26.04 31.15 -8.52
CA LYS A 155 -26.68 31.59 -9.76
C LYS A 155 -28.18 31.28 -9.78
N SER A 156 -28.56 30.07 -9.36
CA SER A 156 -29.96 29.65 -9.32
C SER A 156 -30.76 30.50 -8.33
N LEU A 157 -30.25 30.64 -7.10
CA LEU A 157 -30.94 31.39 -6.04
C LEU A 157 -31.03 32.88 -6.38
N LYS A 158 -29.93 33.49 -6.82
CA LYS A 158 -29.90 34.93 -7.15
C LYS A 158 -30.90 35.27 -8.25
N LYS A 159 -30.96 34.49 -9.34
CA LYS A 159 -31.88 34.74 -10.45
C LYS A 159 -33.33 34.71 -9.98
N THR A 160 -33.73 33.67 -9.26
CA THR A 160 -35.13 33.52 -8.82
C THR A 160 -35.54 34.58 -7.80
N ILE A 161 -34.64 34.95 -6.88
CA ILE A 161 -34.91 36.04 -5.93
C ILE A 161 -35.08 37.37 -6.67
N GLU A 162 -34.22 37.68 -7.65
CA GLU A 162 -34.33 38.91 -8.45
C GLU A 162 -35.64 38.94 -9.26
N GLU A 163 -36.07 37.82 -9.85
CA GLU A 163 -37.36 37.71 -10.55
C GLU A 163 -38.55 38.02 -9.63
N ILE A 164 -38.55 37.45 -8.41
CA ILE A 164 -39.60 37.69 -7.42
C ILE A 164 -39.56 39.13 -6.92
N GLU A 165 -38.38 39.68 -6.67
CA GLU A 165 -38.22 41.08 -6.24
C GLU A 165 -38.77 42.06 -7.29
N ILE A 166 -38.46 41.85 -8.57
CA ILE A 166 -39.00 42.65 -9.67
C ILE A 166 -40.53 42.55 -9.70
N ALA A 167 -41.08 41.34 -9.57
CA ALA A 167 -42.51 41.10 -9.55
C ALA A 167 -43.20 41.86 -8.40
N VAL A 168 -42.67 41.76 -7.19
CA VAL A 168 -43.21 42.45 -6.00
C VAL A 168 -43.13 43.97 -6.16
N ASN A 169 -42.02 44.52 -6.66
CA ASN A 169 -41.87 45.95 -6.88
C ASN A 169 -42.87 46.51 -7.89
N LYS A 170 -43.17 45.76 -8.96
CA LYS A 170 -44.24 46.12 -9.91
C LYS A 170 -45.62 46.12 -9.26
N MET A 171 -45.93 45.10 -8.46
CA MET A 171 -47.20 45.05 -7.72
C MET A 171 -47.36 46.23 -6.76
N ALA A 172 -46.27 46.67 -6.11
CA ALA A 172 -46.28 47.79 -5.17
C ALA A 172 -46.68 49.13 -5.82
N VAL A 173 -46.40 49.31 -7.11
CA VAL A 173 -46.78 50.51 -7.88
C VAL A 173 -48.10 50.33 -8.65
N GLY A 174 -48.83 49.23 -8.40
CA GLY A 174 -50.11 48.94 -9.04
C GLY A 174 -50.03 48.26 -10.41
N ASP A 175 -48.82 47.87 -10.86
CA ASP A 175 -48.65 47.06 -12.08
C ASP A 175 -48.72 45.57 -11.73
N TYR A 176 -49.89 44.97 -11.97
CA TYR A 176 -50.12 43.53 -11.77
C TYR A 176 -49.86 42.69 -13.03
N ASN A 177 -49.29 43.28 -14.09
CA ASN A 177 -48.90 42.55 -15.29
C ASN A 177 -47.47 42.01 -15.16
N ILE A 178 -47.30 41.04 -14.25
CA ILE A 178 -46.01 40.41 -13.94
C ILE A 178 -45.94 38.97 -14.44
N ASN A 179 -44.74 38.54 -14.83
CA ASN A 179 -44.45 37.17 -15.24
C ASN A 179 -43.26 36.65 -14.42
N ILE A 180 -43.49 35.63 -13.60
CA ILE A 180 -42.46 34.94 -12.82
C ILE A 180 -42.20 33.61 -13.53
N GLU A 181 -41.07 33.51 -14.23
CA GLU A 181 -40.74 32.40 -15.12
C GLU A 181 -40.28 31.14 -14.35
N TYR A 182 -39.68 31.30 -13.17
CA TYR A 182 -39.16 30.17 -12.42
C TYR A 182 -40.23 29.12 -12.08
N GLU A 183 -39.96 27.88 -12.50
CA GLU A 183 -40.74 26.68 -12.17
C GLU A 183 -39.80 25.57 -11.72
N SER A 184 -40.00 25.11 -10.48
CA SER A 184 -39.25 24.01 -9.89
C SER A 184 -40.13 23.28 -8.88
N LYS A 185 -39.72 22.08 -8.48
CA LYS A 185 -40.35 21.32 -7.39
C LYS A 185 -39.76 21.66 -6.02
N ASP A 186 -38.84 22.60 -5.96
CA ASP A 186 -38.24 23.13 -4.73
C ASP A 186 -39.09 24.24 -4.09
N GLU A 187 -38.62 24.74 -2.94
CA GLU A 187 -39.28 25.78 -2.15
C GLU A 187 -39.43 27.10 -2.94
N LEU A 188 -38.46 27.43 -3.80
CA LEU A 188 -38.51 28.65 -4.62
C LEU A 188 -39.53 28.51 -5.75
N GLY A 189 -39.71 27.30 -6.28
CA GLY A 189 -40.74 26.97 -7.25
C GLY A 189 -42.14 27.11 -6.65
N TYR A 190 -42.33 26.60 -5.42
CA TYR A 190 -43.60 26.77 -4.70
C TYR A 190 -43.88 28.24 -4.34
N LEU A 191 -42.85 29.00 -3.96
CA LEU A 191 -42.96 30.45 -3.72
C LEU A 191 -43.35 31.19 -5.00
N SER A 192 -42.69 30.89 -6.12
CA SER A 192 -42.98 31.48 -7.44
C SER A 192 -44.42 31.19 -7.87
N TYR A 193 -44.89 29.95 -7.69
CA TYR A 193 -46.28 29.57 -7.93
C TYR A 193 -47.27 30.35 -7.05
N SER A 194 -46.98 30.48 -5.76
CA SER A 194 -47.84 31.20 -4.81
C SER A 194 -47.94 32.68 -5.17
N MET A 195 -46.82 33.30 -5.58
CA MET A 195 -46.79 34.69 -6.06
C MET A 195 -47.60 34.88 -7.35
N ARG A 196 -47.50 33.96 -8.32
CA ARG A 196 -48.35 33.98 -9.53
C ARG A 196 -49.83 33.91 -9.18
N LYS A 197 -50.21 33.00 -8.27
CA LYS A 197 -51.60 32.87 -7.81
C LYS A 197 -52.10 34.14 -7.13
N MET A 198 -51.30 34.74 -6.25
CA MET A 198 -51.63 36.01 -5.58
C MET A 198 -51.87 37.12 -6.60
N THR A 199 -50.95 37.30 -7.54
CA THR A 199 -51.04 38.31 -8.61
C THR A 199 -52.31 38.12 -9.44
N SER A 200 -52.57 36.89 -9.90
CA SER A 200 -53.76 36.60 -10.69
C SER A 200 -55.04 36.94 -9.93
N LYS A 201 -55.12 36.58 -8.63
CA LYS A 201 -56.29 36.88 -7.81
C LYS A 201 -56.48 38.36 -7.57
N THR A 202 -55.42 39.11 -7.33
CA THR A 202 -55.52 40.57 -7.21
C THR A 202 -55.95 41.22 -8.53
N LYS A 203 -55.44 40.74 -9.67
CA LYS A 203 -55.86 41.22 -11.00
C LYS A 203 -57.35 40.94 -11.27
N ASP A 204 -57.83 39.75 -10.91
CA ASP A 204 -59.26 39.40 -10.99
C ASP A 204 -60.11 40.38 -10.17
N ILE A 205 -59.74 40.63 -8.92
CA ILE A 205 -60.45 41.57 -8.02
C ILE A 205 -60.50 42.99 -8.61
N ILE A 206 -59.37 43.49 -9.15
CA ILE A 206 -59.32 44.82 -9.77
C ILE A 206 -60.28 44.88 -10.97
N ASN A 207 -60.27 43.86 -11.83
CA ASN A 207 -61.14 43.80 -13.00
C ASN A 207 -62.63 43.75 -12.60
N ASP A 208 -62.97 43.02 -11.53
CA ASP A 208 -64.33 42.99 -11.01
C ASP A 208 -64.77 44.35 -10.47
N ILE A 209 -63.89 45.06 -9.73
CA ILE A 209 -64.16 46.42 -9.25
C ILE A 209 -64.39 47.36 -10.44
N VAL A 210 -63.53 47.31 -11.46
CA VAL A 210 -63.66 48.14 -12.68
C VAL A 210 -64.98 47.85 -13.39
N ARG A 211 -65.37 46.58 -13.52
CA ARG A 211 -66.64 46.17 -14.15
C ARG A 211 -67.84 46.67 -13.37
N VAL A 212 -67.88 46.46 -12.06
CA VAL A 212 -69.00 46.89 -11.19
C VAL A 212 -69.14 48.41 -11.19
N LEU A 213 -68.04 49.15 -11.08
CA LEU A 213 -68.07 50.61 -11.16
C LEU A 213 -68.53 51.10 -12.55
N GLY A 214 -68.20 50.37 -13.61
CA GLY A 214 -68.70 50.62 -14.97
C GLY A 214 -70.22 50.46 -15.09
N GLU A 215 -70.79 49.38 -14.57
CA GLU A 215 -72.26 49.15 -14.55
C GLU A 215 -72.98 50.22 -13.74
N VAL A 216 -72.45 50.59 -12.56
CA VAL A 216 -73.01 51.67 -11.73
C VAL A 216 -72.99 53.00 -12.46
N ALA A 217 -71.91 53.34 -13.18
CA ALA A 217 -71.82 54.57 -13.96
C ALA A 217 -72.80 54.61 -15.15
N LEU A 218 -73.18 53.46 -15.68
CA LEU A 218 -74.21 53.32 -16.72
C LEU A 218 -75.64 53.32 -16.16
N GLY A 219 -75.81 53.41 -14.84
CA GLY A 219 -77.12 53.42 -14.17
C GLY A 219 -77.75 52.03 -14.01
N ASN A 220 -76.98 50.97 -14.26
CA ASN A 220 -77.39 49.58 -13.99
C ASN A 220 -77.00 49.25 -12.54
N ILE A 221 -77.99 49.25 -11.64
CA ILE A 221 -77.83 48.90 -10.21
C ILE A 221 -78.75 47.73 -9.89
#